data_AF-A0A843DKQ4-F1
#
_entry.id   AF-A0A843DKQ4-F1
#
_cell.length_a   1.000
_cell.length_b   1.000
_cell.length_c   1.000
_cell.angle_alpha   90.00
_cell.angle_beta   90.00
_cell.angle_gamma   90.00
#
_symmetry.space_group_name_H-M   'P 1'
#
loop_
_entity.id
_entity.type
_entity.pdbx_description
1 polymer ?
#
loop_
_entity_poly.entity_id
_entity_poly.type
_entity_poly.pdbx_seq_one_letter_code
_entity_poly.pdbx_strand_id
1 'polypeptide(L)'
;MDYFVALNQVLVLFLLIGVGFFCRRAGILNQNSVSSLSKFLLDICIPAMIIYSMQIPFSQSIAEKSGMLLVGAVLYYIIAFGVCWVTPYLLRCKREEFGVFRFMTMFSNSMFMGFPILSMLYGSEAIFYAAIFNIPFTLLTYSVGIWLLRSGKGGVSFSWKLLLNTAFLSTFVGILFFVTSFSIPDPFYGALGLLSDVTTPLSLVVTGGFLA
;
A
#
# COMPACT_ATOMS: atom_id res chain seq x y z
N MET A 1 3.67 23.73 -10.19
CA MET A 1 2.91 23.12 -9.09
C MET A 1 3.04 24.01 -7.89
N ASP A 2 1.92 24.35 -7.25
CA ASP A 2 1.90 25.31 -6.15
C ASP A 2 2.40 24.63 -4.87
N TYR A 3 3.62 24.94 -4.42
CA TYR A 3 4.27 24.30 -3.27
C TYR A 3 3.42 24.38 -1.99
N PHE A 4 2.57 25.40 -1.89
CA PHE A 4 1.61 25.58 -0.81
C PHE A 4 0.58 24.45 -0.71
N VAL A 5 0.11 23.94 -1.85
CA VAL A 5 -0.85 22.82 -1.88
C VAL A 5 -0.19 21.58 -1.32
N ALA A 6 1.03 21.25 -1.77
CA ALA A 6 1.76 20.10 -1.28
C ALA A 6 2.05 20.19 0.24
N LEU A 7 2.44 21.37 0.73
CA LEU A 7 2.68 21.60 2.16
C LEU A 7 1.42 21.38 3.00
N ASN A 8 0.29 21.94 2.56
CA ASN A 8 -0.99 21.78 3.25
C ASN A 8 -1.40 20.29 3.31
N GLN A 9 -1.17 19.54 2.22
CA GLN A 9 -1.46 18.11 2.21
C GLN A 9 -0.60 17.34 3.20
N VAL A 10 0.70 17.61 3.24
CA VAL A 10 1.61 16.99 4.21
C VAL A 10 1.15 17.29 5.64
N LEU A 11 0.74 18.52 5.93
CA LEU A 11 0.19 18.89 7.24
C LEU A 11 -1.06 18.09 7.60
N VAL A 12 -2.00 17.89 6.67
CA VAL A 12 -3.20 17.06 6.91
C VAL A 12 -2.81 15.63 7.30
N LEU A 13 -1.84 15.02 6.62
CA LEU A 13 -1.36 13.68 6.96
C LEU A 13 -0.78 13.61 8.37
N PHE A 14 0.06 14.58 8.74
CA PHE A 14 0.65 14.66 10.08
C PHE A 14 -0.40 14.90 11.16
N LEU A 15 -1.42 15.71 10.90
CA LEU A 15 -2.52 15.92 11.83
C LEU A 15 -3.28 14.63 12.10
N LEU A 16 -3.57 13.82 11.07
CA LEU A 16 -4.26 12.53 11.23
C LEU A 16 -3.41 11.50 11.98
N ILE A 17 -2.10 11.46 11.72
CA ILE A 17 -1.16 10.66 12.53
C ILE A 17 -1.17 11.14 13.99
N GLY A 18 -1.14 12.47 14.21
CA GLY A 18 -1.23 13.08 15.53
C GLY A 18 -2.50 12.67 16.28
N VAL A 19 -3.66 12.69 15.61
CA VAL A 19 -4.93 12.22 16.18
C VAL A 19 -4.80 10.77 16.66
N GLY A 20 -4.26 9.88 15.83
CA GLY A 20 -4.04 8.47 16.21
C GLY A 20 -3.14 8.31 17.43
N PHE A 21 -2.04 9.05 17.46
CA PHE A 21 -1.09 9.07 18.57
C PHE A 21 -1.75 9.53 19.88
N PHE A 22 -2.46 10.65 19.85
CA PHE A 22 -3.14 11.18 21.04
C PHE A 22 -4.30 10.29 21.49
N CYS A 23 -5.07 9.71 20.58
CA CYS A 23 -6.13 8.74 20.92
C CYS A 23 -5.57 7.51 21.65
N ARG A 24 -4.41 6.98 21.21
CA ARG A 24 -3.73 5.88 21.89
C ARG A 24 -3.23 6.28 23.27
N ARG A 25 -2.59 7.45 23.38
CA ARG A 25 -2.03 7.97 24.63
C ARG A 25 -3.10 8.34 25.65
N ALA A 26 -4.25 8.84 25.20
CA ALA A 26 -5.43 9.13 26.03
C ALA A 26 -6.22 7.87 26.42
N GLY A 27 -5.86 6.69 25.93
CA GLY A 27 -6.54 5.43 26.22
C GLY A 27 -7.86 5.21 25.45
N ILE A 28 -8.21 6.10 24.51
CA ILE A 28 -9.38 5.93 23.63
C ILE A 28 -9.19 4.71 22.72
N LEU A 29 -7.96 4.53 22.22
CA LEU A 29 -7.55 3.32 21.50
C LEU A 29 -6.61 2.51 22.39
N ASN A 30 -6.87 1.22 22.54
CA ASN A 30 -5.91 0.29 23.16
C ASN A 30 -5.08 -0.45 22.09
N GLN A 31 -4.07 -1.24 22.49
CA GLN A 31 -3.21 -1.94 21.52
C GLN A 31 -4.04 -2.86 20.62
N ASN A 32 -4.98 -3.57 21.22
CA ASN A 32 -5.86 -4.50 20.52
C ASN A 32 -6.77 -3.76 19.54
N SER A 33 -7.25 -2.56 19.89
CA SER A 33 -8.01 -1.69 19.00
C SER A 33 -7.17 -1.29 17.78
N VAL A 34 -5.94 -0.81 17.97
CA VAL A 34 -5.05 -0.43 16.86
C VAL A 34 -4.75 -1.63 15.95
N SER A 35 -4.45 -2.79 16.52
CA SER A 35 -4.23 -4.02 15.76
C SER A 35 -5.48 -4.48 15.00
N SER A 36 -6.67 -4.36 15.60
CA SER A 36 -7.94 -4.73 14.96
C SER A 36 -8.29 -3.80 13.81
N LEU A 37 -8.08 -2.49 13.99
CA LEU A 37 -8.27 -1.49 12.93
C LEU A 37 -7.29 -1.69 11.78
N SER A 38 -6.03 -2.03 12.08
CA SER A 38 -5.03 -2.38 11.06
C SER A 38 -5.47 -3.61 10.25
N LYS A 39 -5.99 -4.64 10.93
CA LYS A 39 -6.52 -5.83 10.25
C LYS A 39 -7.73 -5.51 9.38
N PHE A 40 -8.68 -4.74 9.89
CA PHE A 40 -9.83 -4.25 9.12
C PHE A 40 -9.40 -3.46 7.87
N LEU A 41 -8.36 -2.64 7.99
CA LEU A 41 -7.75 -1.92 6.88
C LEU A 41 -7.22 -2.85 5.81
N LEU A 42 -6.34 -3.79 6.21
CA LEU A 42 -5.64 -4.70 5.30
C LEU A 42 -6.58 -5.71 4.63
N ASP A 43 -7.57 -6.22 5.39
CA ASP A 43 -8.43 -7.32 4.93
C ASP A 43 -9.76 -6.85 4.31
N ILE A 44 -10.17 -5.60 4.51
CA ILE A 44 -11.48 -5.10 4.01
C ILE A 44 -11.32 -3.78 3.26
N CYS A 45 -10.75 -2.75 3.88
CA CYS A 45 -10.74 -1.41 3.29
C CYS A 45 -9.85 -1.33 2.04
N ILE A 46 -8.62 -1.85 2.12
CA ILE A 46 -7.68 -1.89 0.98
C ILE A 46 -8.25 -2.75 -0.18
N PRO A 47 -8.73 -3.98 0.06
CA PRO A 47 -9.49 -4.75 -0.93
C PRO A 47 -10.61 -3.97 -1.61
N ALA A 48 -11.45 -3.29 -0.83
CA ALA A 48 -12.56 -2.51 -1.34
C ALA A 48 -12.08 -1.32 -2.18
N MET A 49 -11.05 -0.60 -1.71
CA MET A 49 -10.41 0.50 -2.43
C MET A 49 -9.86 0.05 -3.78
N ILE A 50 -9.18 -1.09 -3.83
CA ILE A 50 -8.62 -1.63 -5.07
C ILE A 50 -9.76 -1.96 -6.06
N ILE A 51 -10.77 -2.70 -5.62
CA ILE A 51 -11.90 -3.10 -6.48
C ILE A 51 -12.68 -1.87 -6.96
N TYR A 52 -12.97 -0.93 -6.06
CA TYR A 52 -13.64 0.33 -6.36
C TYR A 52 -12.89 1.14 -7.42
N SER A 53 -11.57 1.28 -7.24
CA SER A 53 -10.72 2.05 -8.15
C SER A 53 -10.58 1.39 -9.53
N MET A 54 -10.84 0.09 -9.64
CA MET A 54 -10.77 -0.68 -10.90
C MET A 54 -12.08 -0.61 -11.71
N GLN A 55 -13.12 0.05 -11.21
CA GLN A 55 -14.36 0.33 -11.94
C GLN A 55 -14.20 1.54 -12.87
N ILE A 56 -13.26 1.43 -13.80
CA ILE A 56 -13.02 2.41 -14.86
C ILE A 56 -13.36 1.75 -16.19
N PRO A 57 -14.05 2.45 -17.11
CA PRO A 57 -14.35 1.88 -18.42
C PRO A 57 -13.06 1.53 -19.16
N PHE A 58 -13.03 0.32 -19.71
CA PHE A 58 -11.89 -0.14 -20.49
C PHE A 58 -11.70 0.76 -21.72
N SER A 59 -10.48 1.27 -21.90
CA SER A 59 -10.05 1.90 -23.14
C SER A 59 -8.64 1.45 -23.47
N GLN A 60 -8.34 1.35 -24.77
CA GLN A 60 -7.04 0.92 -25.24
C GLN A 60 -5.91 1.84 -24.74
N SER A 61 -6.15 3.15 -24.67
CA SER A 61 -5.21 4.11 -24.10
C SER A 61 -4.93 3.89 -22.60
N ILE A 62 -5.93 3.49 -21.82
CA ILE A 62 -5.75 3.20 -20.39
C ILE A 62 -4.96 1.90 -20.24
N ALA A 63 -5.29 0.87 -21.02
CA ALA A 63 -4.58 -0.41 -21.00
C ALA A 63 -3.08 -0.26 -21.36
N GLU A 64 -2.76 0.54 -22.38
CA GLU A 64 -1.37 0.81 -22.77
C GLU A 64 -0.60 1.56 -21.68
N LYS A 65 -1.18 2.62 -21.10
CA LYS A 65 -0.58 3.35 -19.96
C LYS A 65 -0.36 2.44 -18.75
N SER A 66 -1.34 1.59 -18.44
CA SER A 66 -1.26 0.62 -17.35
C SER A 66 -0.16 -0.42 -17.57
N GLY A 67 0.00 -0.91 -18.81
CA GLY A 67 1.10 -1.80 -19.18
C GLY A 67 2.47 -1.12 -19.02
N MET A 68 2.60 0.13 -19.48
CA MET A 68 3.82 0.91 -19.31
C MET A 68 4.16 1.17 -17.84
N LEU A 69 3.15 1.44 -17.00
CA LEU A 69 3.32 1.59 -15.56
C LEU A 69 3.77 0.29 -14.88
N LEU A 70 3.24 -0.87 -15.29
CA LEU A 70 3.70 -2.16 -14.78
C LEU A 70 5.17 -2.42 -15.14
N VAL A 71 5.57 -2.13 -16.37
CA VAL A 71 6.98 -2.23 -16.78
C VAL A 71 7.85 -1.29 -15.93
N GLY A 72 7.41 -0.04 -15.74
CA GLY A 72 8.07 0.93 -14.88
C GLY A 72 8.19 0.45 -13.42
N ALA A 73 7.13 -0.16 -12.88
CA ALA A 73 7.12 -0.73 -11.54
C ALA A 73 8.12 -1.88 -11.41
N VAL A 74 8.16 -2.79 -12.38
CA VAL A 74 9.14 -3.91 -12.41
C VAL A 74 10.56 -3.38 -12.46
N LEU A 75 10.85 -2.40 -13.34
CA LEU A 75 12.16 -1.76 -13.41
C LEU A 75 12.55 -1.08 -12.09
N TYR A 76 11.61 -0.36 -11.48
CA TYR A 76 11.80 0.24 -10.16
C TYR A 76 12.20 -0.80 -9.11
N TYR A 77 11.49 -1.94 -9.02
CA TYR A 77 11.82 -2.98 -8.05
C TYR A 77 13.12 -3.72 -8.34
N ILE A 78 13.51 -3.86 -9.61
CA ILE A 78 14.83 -4.41 -9.98
C ILE A 78 15.94 -3.49 -9.46
N ILE A 79 15.81 -2.18 -9.69
CA ILE A 79 16.77 -1.18 -9.20
C ILE A 79 16.78 -1.17 -7.67
N ALA A 80 15.61 -1.12 -7.04
CA ALA A 80 15.47 -1.12 -5.58
C ALA A 80 16.07 -2.39 -4.94
N PHE A 81 15.91 -3.55 -5.58
CA PHE A 81 16.54 -4.79 -5.14
C PHE A 81 18.07 -4.70 -5.22
N GLY A 82 18.64 -4.12 -6.29
CA GLY A 82 20.08 -3.88 -6.38
C GLY A 82 20.59 -2.94 -5.29
N VAL A 83 19.90 -1.82 -5.09
CA VAL A 83 20.26 -0.80 -4.09
C VAL A 83 20.18 -1.35 -2.67
N CYS A 84 19.17 -2.18 -2.35
CA CYS A 84 18.96 -2.67 -0.99
C CYS A 84 20.15 -3.50 -0.46
N TRP A 85 20.93 -4.16 -1.34
CA TRP A 85 22.12 -4.88 -0.93
C TRP A 85 23.23 -3.97 -0.42
N VAL A 86 23.31 -2.74 -0.93
CA VAL A 86 24.36 -1.76 -0.61
C VAL A 86 23.98 -0.91 0.61
N THR A 87 22.69 -0.59 0.79
CA THR A 87 22.22 0.34 1.83
C THR A 87 22.64 -0.01 3.27
N PRO A 88 22.56 -1.27 3.75
CA PRO A 88 22.98 -1.61 5.11
C PRO A 88 24.48 -1.36 5.37
N TYR A 89 25.31 -1.48 4.34
CA TYR A 89 26.75 -1.21 4.44
C TYR A 89 27.02 0.29 4.49
N LEU A 90 26.33 1.08 3.67
CA LEU A 90 26.44 2.55 3.69
C LEU A 90 26.00 3.15 5.03
N LEU A 91 24.93 2.60 5.62
CA LEU A 91 24.40 3.02 6.92
C LEU A 91 25.13 2.41 8.12
N ARG A 92 26.16 1.57 7.89
CA ARG A 92 26.96 0.91 8.93
C ARG A 92 26.12 0.13 9.94
N CYS A 93 25.05 -0.52 9.48
CA CYS A 93 24.14 -1.29 10.32
C CYS A 93 24.82 -2.54 10.90
N LYS A 94 24.25 -3.11 11.96
CA LYS A 94 24.69 -4.43 12.46
C LYS A 94 24.23 -5.52 11.49
N ARG A 95 25.01 -6.61 11.34
CA ARG A 95 24.67 -7.71 10.42
C ARG A 95 23.30 -8.33 10.69
N GLU A 96 22.88 -8.37 11.94
CA GLU A 96 21.58 -8.87 12.38
C GLU A 96 20.40 -8.04 11.84
N GLU A 97 20.65 -6.75 11.56
CA GLU A 97 19.63 -5.78 11.10
C GLU A 97 19.57 -5.68 9.57
N PHE A 98 20.50 -6.31 8.84
CA PHE A 98 20.60 -6.18 7.38
C PHE A 98 19.31 -6.56 6.66
N GLY A 99 18.61 -7.61 7.13
CA GLY A 99 17.33 -8.02 6.56
C GLY A 99 16.26 -6.94 6.68
N VAL A 100 16.22 -6.24 7.83
CA VAL A 100 15.28 -5.15 8.10
C VAL A 100 15.59 -3.94 7.22
N PHE A 101 16.85 -3.51 7.16
CA PHE A 101 17.24 -2.36 6.33
C PHE A 101 17.06 -2.62 4.82
N ARG A 102 17.34 -3.85 4.35
CA ARG A 102 17.05 -4.26 2.97
C ARG A 102 15.56 -4.19 2.67
N PHE A 103 14.74 -4.72 3.57
CA PHE A 103 13.29 -4.66 3.44
C PHE A 103 12.80 -3.21 3.39
N MET A 104 13.22 -2.36 4.33
CA MET A 104 12.81 -0.95 4.37
C MET A 104 13.26 -0.15 3.14
N THR A 105 14.41 -0.49 2.55
CA THR A 105 14.90 0.18 1.33
C THR A 105 14.05 -0.19 0.12
N MET A 106 13.67 -1.47 0.00
CA MET A 106 12.95 -1.97 -1.16
C MET A 106 11.44 -1.74 -1.07
N PHE A 107 10.88 -1.83 0.14
CA PHE A 107 9.45 -1.74 0.41
C PHE A 107 9.18 -0.50 1.26
N SER A 108 8.95 0.62 0.58
CA SER A 108 8.47 1.85 1.22
C SER A 108 6.99 1.72 1.57
N ASN A 109 6.48 2.57 2.47
CA ASN A 109 5.06 2.64 2.77
C ASN A 109 4.29 3.38 1.65
N SER A 110 4.24 2.77 0.47
CA SER A 110 3.63 3.37 -0.72
C SER A 110 2.10 3.37 -0.64
N MET A 111 1.51 2.43 0.11
CA MET A 111 0.06 2.27 0.21
C MET A 111 -0.58 3.19 1.25
N PHE A 112 -0.03 3.29 2.46
CA PHE A 112 -0.62 4.13 3.52
C PHE A 112 -0.21 5.60 3.47
N MET A 113 0.86 5.94 2.75
CA MET A 113 1.26 7.32 2.55
C MET A 113 1.08 7.77 1.09
N GLY A 114 1.41 6.92 0.11
CA GLY A 114 1.33 7.29 -1.30
C GLY A 114 -0.09 7.38 -1.85
N PHE A 115 -0.97 6.43 -1.54
CA PHE A 115 -2.35 6.45 -2.05
C PHE A 115 -3.15 7.67 -1.54
N PRO A 116 -3.07 8.07 -0.24
CA PRO A 116 -3.64 9.32 0.24
C PRO A 116 -3.21 10.55 -0.56
N ILE A 117 -1.90 10.69 -0.77
CA ILE A 117 -1.33 11.83 -1.48
C ILE A 117 -1.81 11.84 -2.94
N LEU A 118 -1.83 10.69 -3.60
CA LEU A 118 -2.29 10.58 -4.99
C LEU A 118 -3.77 10.87 -5.13
N SER A 119 -4.61 10.31 -4.26
CA SER A 119 -6.05 10.58 -4.21
C SER A 119 -6.33 12.08 -4.05
N MET A 120 -5.61 12.74 -3.13
CA MET A 120 -5.83 14.17 -2.85
C MET A 120 -5.30 15.09 -3.95
N LEU A 121 -4.20 14.73 -4.64
CA LEU A 121 -3.60 15.57 -5.68
C LEU A 121 -4.21 15.36 -7.07
N TYR A 122 -4.59 14.12 -7.38
CA TYR A 122 -4.93 13.69 -8.74
C TYR A 122 -6.27 12.94 -8.83
N GLY A 123 -6.98 12.76 -7.71
CA GLY A 123 -8.30 12.13 -7.69
C GLY A 123 -8.27 10.61 -7.82
N SER A 124 -9.44 10.03 -8.10
CA SER A 124 -9.66 8.57 -8.16
C SER A 124 -8.91 7.87 -9.30
N GLU A 125 -8.71 8.53 -10.45
CA GLU A 125 -7.98 7.96 -11.58
C GLU A 125 -6.51 7.66 -11.23
N ALA A 126 -5.88 8.50 -10.39
CA ALA A 126 -4.53 8.22 -9.92
C ALA A 126 -4.46 7.02 -8.97
N ILE A 127 -5.53 6.75 -8.21
CA ILE A 127 -5.61 5.57 -7.34
C ILE A 127 -5.63 4.29 -8.17
N PHE A 128 -6.33 4.29 -9.31
CA PHE A 128 -6.30 3.17 -10.24
C PHE A 128 -4.87 2.88 -10.73
N TYR A 129 -4.18 3.90 -11.24
CA TYR A 129 -2.80 3.73 -11.69
C TYR A 129 -1.85 3.34 -10.54
N ALA A 130 -2.06 3.87 -9.34
CA ALA A 130 -1.31 3.52 -8.14
C ALA A 130 -1.53 2.05 -7.75
N ALA A 131 -2.77 1.56 -7.82
CA ALA A 131 -3.11 0.17 -7.55
C ALA A 131 -2.41 -0.77 -8.54
N ILE A 132 -2.36 -0.41 -9.83
CA ILE A 132 -1.62 -1.16 -10.86
C ILE A 132 -0.11 -1.15 -10.58
N PHE A 133 0.46 -0.01 -10.20
CA PHE A 133 1.86 0.09 -9.80
C PHE A 133 2.18 -0.74 -8.53
N ASN A 134 1.20 -0.96 -7.66
CA ASN A 134 1.34 -1.69 -6.41
C ASN A 134 1.24 -3.22 -6.57
N ILE A 135 0.88 -3.72 -7.76
CA ILE A 135 0.78 -5.17 -8.00
C ILE A 135 2.12 -5.88 -7.76
N PRO A 136 3.25 -5.42 -8.35
CA PRO A 136 4.55 -6.01 -8.06
C PRO A 136 4.96 -5.82 -6.61
N PHE A 137 4.62 -4.69 -5.97
CA PHE A 137 4.89 -4.47 -4.54
C PHE A 137 4.28 -5.56 -3.68
N THR A 138 2.98 -5.85 -3.86
CA THR A 138 2.27 -6.84 -3.07
C THR A 138 2.89 -8.23 -3.26
N LEU A 139 3.13 -8.61 -4.51
CA LEU A 139 3.78 -9.88 -4.85
C LEU A 139 5.17 -10.01 -4.22
N LEU A 140 6.00 -8.99 -4.36
CA LEU A 140 7.39 -8.99 -3.89
C LEU A 140 7.49 -8.90 -2.38
N THR A 141 6.60 -8.16 -1.71
CA THR A 141 6.59 -8.02 -0.25
C THR A 141 6.35 -9.36 0.42
N TYR A 142 5.35 -10.11 -0.04
CA TYR A 142 5.00 -11.43 0.49
C TYR A 142 5.89 -12.58 0.00
N SER A 143 6.84 -12.30 -0.91
CA SER A 143 7.85 -13.24 -1.37
C SER A 143 9.26 -12.84 -0.92
N VAL A 144 9.90 -11.96 -1.70
CA VAL A 144 11.25 -11.45 -1.50
C VAL A 144 11.36 -10.70 -0.17
N GLY A 145 10.35 -9.91 0.20
CA GLY A 145 10.36 -9.16 1.46
C GLY A 145 10.43 -10.05 2.70
N ILE A 146 9.60 -11.08 2.77
CA ILE A 146 9.64 -12.08 3.85
C ILE A 146 10.98 -12.81 3.86
N TRP A 147 11.50 -13.16 2.69
CA TRP A 147 12.82 -13.78 2.57
C TRP A 147 13.94 -12.86 3.09
N LEU A 148 13.93 -11.57 2.76
CA LEU A 148 14.92 -10.59 3.24
C LEU A 148 14.89 -10.46 4.76
N LEU A 149 13.71 -10.33 5.37
CA LEU A 149 13.54 -10.22 6.82
C LEU A 149 14.03 -11.46 7.58
N ARG A 150 13.92 -12.64 6.97
CA ARG A 150 14.31 -13.92 7.59
C ARG A 150 15.74 -14.36 7.26
N SER A 151 16.38 -13.73 6.27
CA SER A 151 17.76 -14.05 5.85
C SER A 151 18.81 -13.88 6.97
N GLY A 152 18.47 -13.18 8.06
CA GLY A 152 19.31 -13.09 9.26
C GLY A 152 19.06 -14.13 10.35
N LYS A 153 18.02 -14.98 10.26
CA LYS A 153 17.53 -15.84 11.36
C LYS A 153 17.41 -17.34 11.05
N GLY A 154 18.09 -17.83 10.00
CA GLY A 154 18.01 -19.25 9.60
C GLY A 154 16.80 -19.51 8.71
N GLY A 155 17.09 -19.99 7.48
CA GLY A 155 16.17 -19.97 6.36
C GLY A 155 14.91 -20.83 6.51
N VAL A 156 13.85 -20.40 5.84
CA VAL A 156 12.65 -21.21 5.56
C VAL A 156 12.21 -20.97 4.12
N SER A 157 11.66 -22.02 3.51
CA SER A 157 11.21 -22.08 2.12
C SER A 157 10.12 -21.07 1.79
N PHE A 158 10.17 -20.59 0.55
CA PHE A 158 9.10 -19.83 -0.08
C PHE A 158 7.79 -20.63 -0.03
N SER A 159 6.75 -20.05 0.58
CA SER A 159 5.42 -20.66 0.64
C SER A 159 4.50 -19.92 -0.32
N TRP A 160 4.01 -20.61 -1.35
CA TRP A 160 3.02 -20.09 -2.29
C TRP A 160 1.74 -19.57 -1.61
N LYS A 161 1.43 -20.03 -0.39
CA LYS A 161 0.29 -19.54 0.39
C LYS A 161 0.46 -18.09 0.86
N LEU A 162 1.69 -17.58 0.93
CA LEU A 162 1.95 -16.18 1.30
C LEU A 162 1.55 -15.20 0.18
N LEU A 163 1.55 -15.66 -1.07
CA LEU A 163 1.11 -14.86 -2.22
C LEU A 163 -0.42 -14.72 -2.28
N LEU A 164 -1.17 -15.61 -1.65
CA LEU A 164 -2.63 -15.57 -1.56
C LEU A 164 -3.12 -14.64 -0.43
N ASN A 165 -2.58 -13.43 -0.38
CA ASN A 165 -3.07 -12.39 0.52
C ASN A 165 -4.34 -11.75 -0.06
N THR A 166 -5.24 -11.29 0.82
CA THR A 166 -6.43 -10.51 0.49
C THR A 166 -6.16 -9.39 -0.53
N ALA A 167 -5.10 -8.60 -0.35
CA ALA A 167 -4.75 -7.53 -1.28
C ALA A 167 -4.39 -8.03 -2.70
N PHE A 168 -3.71 -9.18 -2.80
CA PHE A 168 -3.37 -9.79 -4.08
C PHE A 168 -4.63 -10.34 -4.77
N LEU A 169 -5.50 -11.03 -4.02
CA LEU A 169 -6.77 -11.55 -4.52
C LEU A 169 -7.67 -10.41 -5.04
N SER A 170 -7.81 -9.33 -4.29
CA SER A 170 -8.61 -8.17 -4.69
C SER A 170 -8.04 -7.46 -5.92
N THR A 171 -6.72 -7.38 -6.04
CA THR A 171 -6.06 -6.89 -7.25
C THR A 171 -6.42 -7.73 -8.47
N PHE A 172 -6.35 -9.06 -8.34
CA PHE A 172 -6.71 -9.97 -9.43
C PHE A 172 -8.19 -9.84 -9.83
N VAL A 173 -9.09 -9.78 -8.85
CA VAL A 173 -10.53 -9.55 -9.08
C VAL A 173 -10.77 -8.18 -9.74
N GLY A 174 -10.07 -7.14 -9.29
CA GLY A 174 -10.13 -5.80 -9.87
C GLY A 174 -9.71 -5.77 -11.34
N ILE A 175 -8.58 -6.42 -11.67
CA ILE A 175 -8.15 -6.57 -13.08
C ILE A 175 -9.19 -7.34 -13.90
N LEU A 176 -9.75 -8.41 -13.34
CA LEU A 176 -10.79 -9.18 -14.04
C LEU A 176 -12.00 -8.29 -14.38
N PHE A 177 -12.47 -7.49 -13.44
CA PHE A 177 -13.57 -6.56 -13.66
C PHE A 177 -13.21 -5.47 -14.68
N PHE A 178 -11.99 -4.95 -14.62
CA PHE A 178 -11.50 -3.97 -15.59
C PHE A 178 -11.46 -4.54 -17.03
N VAL A 179 -10.87 -5.73 -17.21
CA VAL A 179 -10.76 -6.37 -18.54
C VAL A 179 -12.12 -6.79 -19.09
N THR A 180 -13.01 -7.29 -18.23
CA THR A 180 -14.36 -7.69 -18.63
C THR A 180 -15.32 -6.50 -18.77
N SER A 181 -14.89 -5.29 -18.39
CA SER A 181 -15.74 -4.10 -18.28
C SER A 181 -17.01 -4.36 -17.44
N PHE A 182 -16.92 -5.23 -16.44
CA PHE A 182 -18.03 -5.58 -15.58
C PHE A 182 -18.33 -4.43 -14.62
N SER A 183 -19.56 -3.92 -14.69
CA SER A 183 -20.05 -2.85 -13.81
C SER A 183 -20.68 -3.44 -12.55
N ILE A 184 -20.14 -3.06 -11.39
CA ILE A 184 -20.68 -3.44 -10.09
C ILE A 184 -22.02 -2.71 -9.87
N PRO A 185 -23.08 -3.37 -9.37
CA PRO A 185 -24.35 -2.69 -9.10
C PRO A 185 -24.22 -1.56 -8.06
N ASP A 186 -24.98 -0.48 -8.25
CA ASP A 186 -24.93 0.75 -7.44
C ASP A 186 -24.82 0.57 -5.91
N PRO A 187 -25.63 -0.27 -5.23
CA PRO A 187 -25.54 -0.40 -3.78
C PRO A 187 -24.18 -0.97 -3.32
N PHE A 188 -23.60 -1.89 -4.09
CA PHE A 188 -22.28 -2.45 -3.79
C PHE A 188 -21.18 -1.46 -4.14
N TYR A 189 -21.31 -0.76 -5.27
CA TYR A 189 -20.35 0.27 -5.67
C TYR A 189 -20.26 1.40 -4.64
N GLY A 190 -21.41 1.88 -4.15
CA GLY A 190 -21.47 2.90 -3.10
C GLY A 190 -20.84 2.42 -1.78
N ALA A 191 -21.09 1.18 -1.37
CA ALA A 191 -20.47 0.61 -0.17
C ALA A 191 -18.94 0.50 -0.30
N LEU A 192 -18.45 0.05 -1.46
CA LEU A 192 -17.02 -0.01 -1.75
C LEU A 192 -16.37 1.38 -1.77
N GLY A 193 -17.08 2.39 -2.28
CA GLY A 193 -16.64 3.79 -2.24
C GLY A 193 -16.45 4.30 -0.81
N LEU A 194 -17.43 4.09 0.07
CA LEU A 194 -17.31 4.50 1.49
C LEU A 194 -16.16 3.79 2.21
N LEU A 195 -15.92 2.52 1.92
CA LEU A 195 -14.77 1.78 2.46
C LEU A 195 -13.44 2.29 1.86
N SER A 196 -13.42 2.66 0.59
CA SER A 196 -12.28 3.29 -0.07
C SER A 196 -11.95 4.62 0.61
N ASP A 197 -12.94 5.47 0.84
CA ASP A 197 -12.76 6.81 1.39
C ASP A 197 -12.23 6.79 2.84
N VAL A 198 -12.63 5.79 3.64
CA VAL A 198 -12.12 5.65 5.02
C VAL A 198 -10.72 5.05 5.09
N THR A 199 -10.26 4.38 4.03
CA THR A 199 -8.94 3.68 4.00
C THR A 199 -7.80 4.64 4.32
N THR A 200 -7.79 5.79 3.65
CA THR A 200 -6.75 6.81 3.81
C THR A 200 -6.68 7.36 5.24
N PRO A 201 -7.73 8.03 5.77
CA PRO A 201 -7.66 8.62 7.10
C PRO A 201 -7.46 7.58 8.20
N LEU A 202 -8.09 6.41 8.09
CA LEU A 202 -7.94 5.35 9.09
C LEU A 202 -6.49 4.82 9.13
N SER A 203 -5.81 4.71 7.98
CA SER A 203 -4.44 4.19 7.97
C SER A 203 -3.44 5.12 8.66
N LEU A 204 -3.63 6.43 8.53
CA LEU A 204 -2.82 7.44 9.20
C LEU A 204 -3.07 7.43 10.71
N VAL A 205 -4.33 7.30 11.13
CA VAL A 205 -4.70 7.15 12.55
C VAL A 205 -4.10 5.87 13.14
N VAL A 206 -4.19 4.73 12.43
CA VAL A 206 -3.57 3.46 12.88
C VAL A 206 -2.05 3.59 12.97
N THR A 207 -1.41 4.27 12.00
CA THR A 207 0.02 4.54 12.02
C THR A 207 0.41 5.37 13.25
N GLY A 208 -0.34 6.44 13.54
CA GLY A 208 -0.17 7.24 14.75
C GLY A 208 -0.34 6.43 16.04
N GLY A 209 -1.33 5.52 16.05
CA GLY A 209 -1.59 4.64 17.19
C GLY A 209 -0.48 3.61 17.45
N PHE A 210 0.29 3.22 16.44
CA PHE A 210 1.49 2.38 16.61
C PHE A 210 2.73 3.16 17.08
N LEU A 211 2.75 4.48 16.89
CA LEU A 211 3.85 5.36 17.31
C LEU A 211 3.79 5.77 18.78
N ALA A 212 2.61 5.71 19.41
CA ALA A 212 2.36 6.07 20.81
C ALA A 212 2.65 4.93 21.78
#